data_AF-A0A423TA37-F1
#
_entry.id   AF-A0A423TA37-F1
#
_cell.length_a   1.000
_cell.length_b   1.000
_cell.length_c   1.000
_cell.angle_alpha   90.00
_cell.angle_beta   90.00
_cell.angle_gamma   90.00
#
_symmetry.space_group_name_H-M   'P 1'
#
loop_
_entity.id
_entity.type
_entity.pdbx_description
1 polymer ?
#
loop_
_entity_poly.entity_id
_entity_poly.type
_entity_poly.pdbx_seq_one_letter_code
_entity_poly.pdbx_strand_id
1 'polypeptide(L)'
;MDDVCRSRGLCPDDMPSLVEMQFGASLCIQNHVRTLDNPARPFVPNVVSVGGIHCRPAQPLPQDLEEWVQGAGEDGFIFFSLGSAVVPSDMPEDVQWRHSHSIGGAGSVRHAPSSTPTEAKDWRFEAERGGHLGEQRPGVDMKYRQVLVKVFGSLKQRVLWKWDQEDMPDLPPNVRLGKWLPQQDILGHASLRLFMTHGGQLSTMESTYHGIPVLGLPVMGDQHTNMVQVAREGWGKVIFWDQLSEEVLTEGIRSVMDDQR
;
A
#
# COMPACT_ATOMS: atom_id res chain seq x y z
N MET A 1 6.90 -18.26 11.01
CA MET A 1 8.04 -17.37 10.74
C MET A 1 9.28 -17.94 11.42
N ASP A 2 9.13 -18.30 12.70
CA ASP A 2 10.16 -18.92 13.55
C ASP A 2 10.72 -20.22 12.95
N ASP A 3 9.85 -21.14 12.50
CA ASP A 3 10.28 -22.41 11.88
C ASP A 3 11.03 -22.22 10.55
N VAL A 4 10.63 -21.22 9.76
CA VAL A 4 11.28 -20.90 8.48
C VAL A 4 12.67 -20.31 8.69
N CYS A 5 12.82 -19.47 9.73
CA CYS A 5 14.10 -18.87 10.07
C CYS A 5 15.08 -19.91 10.62
N ARG A 6 14.61 -20.81 11.50
CA ARG A 6 15.42 -21.90 12.07
C ARG A 6 15.82 -22.94 11.03
N SER A 7 14.87 -23.42 10.22
CA SER A 7 15.14 -24.41 9.16
C SER A 7 16.15 -23.93 8.11
N ARG A 8 16.37 -22.61 8.01
CA ARG A 8 17.31 -21.99 7.07
C ARG A 8 18.61 -21.50 7.73
N GLY A 9 18.78 -21.73 9.04
CA GLY A 9 19.95 -21.26 9.78
C GLY A 9 20.08 -19.74 9.82
N LEU A 10 18.99 -19.01 9.60
CA LEU A 10 18.97 -17.54 9.65
C LEU A 10 18.91 -17.00 11.08
N CYS A 11 18.56 -17.85 12.03
CA CYS A 11 18.57 -17.53 13.46
C CYS A 11 19.05 -18.72 14.30
N PRO A 12 19.56 -18.46 15.52
CA PRO A 12 19.99 -19.50 16.46
C PRO A 12 18.87 -20.48 16.82
N ASP A 13 19.24 -21.73 17.08
CA ASP A 13 18.28 -22.79 17.49
C ASP A 13 17.61 -22.50 18.84
N ASP A 14 18.27 -21.71 19.70
CA ASP A 14 17.78 -21.27 21.01
C ASP A 14 17.03 -19.93 20.97
N MET A 15 16.82 -19.35 19.78
CA MET A 15 16.12 -18.08 19.63
C MET A 15 14.68 -18.20 20.16
N PRO A 16 14.26 -17.40 21.17
CA PRO A 16 12.88 -17.44 21.66
C PRO A 16 11.89 -17.10 20.55
N SER A 17 10.64 -17.57 20.67
CA SER A 17 9.61 -17.25 19.68
C SER A 17 9.37 -15.74 19.59
N LEU A 18 8.85 -15.27 18.45
CA LEU A 18 8.51 -13.85 18.29
C LEU A 18 7.57 -13.35 19.40
N VAL A 19 6.66 -14.22 19.87
CA VAL A 19 5.73 -13.94 20.96
C VAL A 19 6.48 -13.79 22.30
N GLU A 20 7.39 -14.71 22.61
CA GLU A 20 8.20 -14.62 23.84
C GLU A 20 9.11 -13.39 23.84
N MET A 21 9.72 -13.06 22.70
CA MET A 21 10.49 -11.83 22.55
C MET A 21 9.63 -10.59 22.81
N GLN A 22 8.41 -10.57 22.25
CA GLN A 22 7.48 -9.46 22.43
C GLN A 22 7.08 -9.27 23.90
N PHE A 23 6.77 -10.36 24.61
CA PHE A 23 6.40 -10.29 26.03
C PHE A 23 7.59 -10.08 26.97
N GLY A 24 8.79 -10.49 26.57
CA GLY A 24 10.03 -10.25 27.31
C GLY A 24 10.64 -8.87 27.10
N ALA A 25 10.13 -8.08 26.15
CA ALA A 25 10.67 -6.77 25.84
C ALA A 25 10.48 -5.79 27.01
N SER A 26 11.60 -5.25 27.52
CA SER A 26 11.58 -4.23 28.58
C SER A 26 11.07 -2.86 28.10
N LEU A 27 11.09 -2.62 26.77
CA LEU A 27 10.59 -1.41 26.12
C LEU A 27 10.13 -1.74 24.69
N CYS A 28 8.98 -1.22 24.29
CA CYS A 28 8.44 -1.30 22.93
C CYS A 28 8.20 0.12 22.41
N ILE A 29 8.92 0.49 21.34
CA ILE A 29 8.71 1.77 20.64
C ILE A 29 7.78 1.51 19.46
N GLN A 30 6.65 2.19 19.43
CA GLN A 30 5.65 2.02 18.38
C GLN A 30 5.59 3.28 17.51
N ASN A 31 5.79 3.12 16.21
CA ASN A 31 5.61 4.17 15.22
C ASN A 31 4.11 4.37 14.95
N HIS A 32 3.44 4.96 15.93
CA HIS A 32 2.01 5.23 15.94
C HIS A 32 1.74 6.57 16.62
N VAL A 33 0.68 7.26 16.21
CA VAL A 33 0.23 8.49 16.87
C VAL A 33 -0.93 8.12 17.78
N ARG A 34 -0.71 8.10 19.10
CA ARG A 34 -1.69 7.64 20.09
C ARG A 34 -3.05 8.34 20.01
N THR A 35 -3.10 9.60 19.56
CA THR A 35 -4.37 10.33 19.40
C THR A 35 -5.21 9.86 18.22
N LEU A 36 -4.63 9.08 17.29
CA LEU A 36 -5.33 8.45 16.16
C LEU A 36 -5.79 7.01 16.51
N ASP A 37 -5.47 6.49 17.70
CA ASP A 37 -5.98 5.19 18.15
C ASP A 37 -7.49 5.24 18.33
N ASN A 38 -8.21 4.37 17.63
CA ASN A 38 -9.65 4.27 17.77
C ASN A 38 -10.16 2.81 17.73
N PRO A 39 -10.68 2.28 18.85
CA PRO A 39 -10.86 2.97 20.12
C PRO A 39 -9.53 3.25 20.82
N ALA A 40 -9.49 4.28 21.65
CA ALA A 40 -8.35 4.52 22.52
C ALA A 40 -8.10 3.29 23.41
N ARG A 41 -6.88 2.77 23.40
CA ARG A 41 -6.49 1.58 24.18
C ARG A 41 -5.52 1.95 25.30
N PRO A 42 -5.64 1.34 26.49
CA PRO A 42 -4.60 1.46 27.51
C PRO A 42 -3.35 0.73 27.03
N PHE A 43 -2.20 1.38 27.18
CA PHE A 43 -0.90 0.76 26.98
C PHE A 43 -0.19 0.61 28.32
N VAL A 44 0.62 -0.43 28.43
CA VAL A 44 1.53 -0.60 29.57
C VAL A 44 2.64 0.46 29.52
N PRO A 45 3.21 0.89 30.66
CA PRO A 45 4.18 2.00 30.69
C PRO A 45 5.44 1.79 29.85
N ASN A 46 5.78 0.54 29.54
CA ASN A 46 6.91 0.16 28.68
C ASN A 46 6.58 0.22 27.18
N VAL A 47 5.41 0.70 26.77
CA VAL A 47 5.07 0.97 25.37
C VAL A 47 5.07 2.48 25.14
N VAL A 48 6.01 2.95 24.33
CA VAL A 48 6.19 4.38 24.01
C VAL A 48 5.83 4.63 22.55
N SER A 49 4.84 5.48 22.33
CA SER A 49 4.38 5.89 21.00
C SER A 49 5.27 7.01 20.46
N VAL A 50 5.92 6.79 19.31
CA VAL A 50 6.74 7.77 18.59
C VAL A 50 6.22 7.84 17.14
N GLY A 51 5.07 8.48 16.97
CA GLY A 51 4.39 8.55 15.68
C GLY A 51 5.12 9.43 14.68
N GLY A 52 5.12 9.02 13.41
CA GLY A 52 5.73 9.79 12.33
C GLY A 52 7.26 9.84 12.40
N ILE A 53 7.93 8.87 13.03
CA ILE A 53 9.41 8.88 13.17
C ILE A 53 10.16 8.91 11.83
N HIS A 54 9.47 8.50 10.76
CA HIS A 54 9.97 8.47 9.38
C HIS A 54 9.54 9.71 8.57
N CYS A 55 8.61 10.51 9.09
CA CYS A 55 8.11 11.72 8.43
C CYS A 55 9.12 12.85 8.51
N ARG A 56 9.21 13.62 7.44
CA ARG A 56 10.11 14.77 7.34
C ARG A 56 9.50 15.87 6.48
N PRO A 57 9.94 17.13 6.63
CA PRO A 57 9.64 18.16 5.65
C PRO A 57 10.01 17.71 4.24
N ALA A 58 9.16 18.07 3.26
CA ALA A 58 9.44 17.83 1.86
C ALA A 58 10.64 18.65 1.40
N GLN A 59 11.47 18.02 0.58
CA GLN A 59 12.54 18.65 -0.17
C GLN A 59 12.04 18.98 -1.58
N PRO A 60 12.71 19.88 -2.31
CA PRO A 60 12.37 20.15 -3.70
C PRO A 60 12.42 18.88 -4.56
N LEU A 61 11.45 18.72 -5.46
CA LEU A 61 11.45 17.62 -6.42
C LEU A 61 12.60 17.79 -7.43
N PRO A 62 13.10 16.69 -8.02
CA PRO A 62 13.95 16.76 -9.20
C PRO A 62 13.31 17.61 -10.30
N GLN A 63 14.10 18.40 -11.02
CA GLN A 63 13.62 19.38 -11.99
C GLN A 63 12.65 18.77 -13.02
N ASP A 64 12.98 17.59 -13.54
CA ASP A 64 12.15 16.91 -14.53
C ASP A 64 10.78 16.49 -13.98
N LEU A 65 10.71 16.17 -12.69
CA LEU A 65 9.48 15.82 -12.01
C LEU A 65 8.68 17.07 -11.67
N GLU A 66 9.35 18.12 -11.21
CA GLU A 66 8.78 19.43 -10.89
C GLU A 66 8.10 20.04 -12.13
N GLU A 67 8.82 20.14 -13.25
CA GLU A 67 8.29 20.63 -14.52
C GLU A 67 7.08 19.80 -14.99
N TRP A 68 7.12 18.49 -14.76
CA TRP A 68 6.00 17.63 -15.08
C TRP A 68 4.79 17.88 -14.20
N VAL A 69 4.92 17.95 -12.87
CA VAL A 69 3.76 18.15 -11.99
C VAL A 69 3.17 19.55 -12.10
N GLN A 70 4.00 20.56 -12.37
CA GLN A 70 3.54 21.94 -12.59
C GLN A 70 2.78 22.11 -13.91
N GLY A 71 3.03 21.27 -14.91
CA GLY A 71 2.37 21.39 -16.22
C GLY A 71 0.86 21.09 -16.21
N ALA A 72 0.26 20.75 -15.06
CA ALA A 72 -1.19 20.71 -14.86
C ALA A 72 -1.80 22.08 -14.46
N GLY A 73 -0.96 23.07 -14.15
CA GLY A 73 -1.42 24.38 -13.70
C GLY A 73 -2.24 24.31 -12.41
N GLU A 74 -3.38 25.00 -12.41
CA GLU A 74 -4.25 25.10 -11.24
C GLU A 74 -4.94 23.77 -10.88
N ASP A 75 -5.15 22.87 -11.84
CA ASP A 75 -5.78 21.57 -11.59
C ASP A 75 -4.93 20.69 -10.66
N GLY A 76 -3.60 20.91 -10.63
CA GLY A 76 -2.65 20.15 -9.81
C GLY A 76 -2.49 18.70 -10.28
N PHE A 77 -1.98 17.85 -9.40
CA PHE A 77 -1.72 16.45 -9.74
C PHE A 77 -2.19 15.47 -8.67
N ILE A 78 -2.29 14.21 -9.06
CA ILE A 78 -2.63 13.06 -8.23
C ILE A 78 -1.40 12.16 -8.16
N PHE A 79 -1.12 11.61 -6.98
CA PHE A 79 -0.09 10.59 -6.81
C PHE A 79 -0.76 9.24 -6.53
N PHE A 80 -0.43 8.21 -7.31
CA PHE A 80 -0.92 6.84 -7.12
C PHE A 80 0.22 5.87 -6.80
N SER A 81 0.14 5.20 -5.65
CA SER A 81 1.17 4.27 -5.17
C SER A 81 0.57 3.16 -4.31
N LEU A 82 0.76 1.90 -4.71
CA LEU A 82 0.36 0.71 -3.92
C LEU A 82 1.47 0.22 -2.97
N GLY A 83 2.47 1.05 -2.69
CA GLY A 83 3.59 0.71 -1.82
C GLY A 83 4.68 -0.09 -2.53
N SER A 84 5.55 -0.75 -1.76
CA SER A 84 6.64 -1.61 -2.26
C SER A 84 6.37 -3.10 -2.09
N ALA A 85 5.46 -3.47 -1.18
CA ALA A 85 5.12 -4.86 -0.89
C ALA A 85 4.14 -5.48 -1.89
N VAL A 86 3.50 -4.64 -2.71
CA VAL A 86 2.66 -5.06 -3.82
C VAL A 86 3.42 -4.72 -5.08
N VAL A 87 3.77 -5.72 -5.88
CA VAL A 87 4.17 -5.53 -7.28
C VAL A 87 2.88 -5.54 -8.07
N PRO A 88 2.40 -4.40 -8.56
CA PRO A 88 1.13 -4.36 -9.27
C PRO A 88 1.18 -5.33 -10.46
N SER A 89 2.27 -5.36 -11.20
CA SER A 89 2.45 -6.26 -12.35
C SER A 89 2.51 -7.76 -12.02
N ASP A 90 2.33 -8.18 -10.76
CA ASP A 90 2.24 -9.59 -10.35
C ASP A 90 0.91 -9.95 -9.67
N MET A 91 -0.04 -9.00 -9.57
CA MET A 91 -1.29 -9.23 -8.84
C MET A 91 -2.24 -10.15 -9.65
N PRO A 92 -2.69 -11.29 -9.08
CA PRO A 92 -3.49 -12.26 -9.81
C PRO A 92 -4.89 -11.75 -10.18
N GLU A 93 -5.48 -12.41 -11.19
CA GLU A 93 -6.75 -12.05 -11.81
C GLU A 93 -7.97 -12.16 -10.87
N ASP A 94 -7.87 -12.94 -9.78
CA ASP A 94 -9.00 -13.29 -8.92
C ASP A 94 -8.95 -12.66 -7.51
N VAL A 95 -10.13 -12.22 -7.05
CA VAL A 95 -10.34 -11.71 -5.69
C VAL A 95 -10.14 -12.82 -4.64
N GLN A 96 -10.26 -14.10 -5.02
CA GLN A 96 -10.15 -15.27 -4.12
C GLN A 96 -8.74 -15.47 -3.55
N TRP A 97 -7.69 -15.12 -4.30
CA TRP A 97 -6.31 -15.06 -3.79
C TRP A 97 -6.17 -14.20 -2.51
N ARG A 98 -7.01 -13.18 -2.35
CA ARG A 98 -6.94 -12.22 -1.23
C ARG A 98 -7.40 -12.81 0.10
N HIS A 99 -8.33 -13.77 0.08
CA HIS A 99 -8.84 -14.41 1.29
C HIS A 99 -7.85 -15.44 1.89
N SER A 100 -7.11 -16.16 1.05
CA SER A 100 -6.13 -17.15 1.49
C SER A 100 -4.89 -16.52 2.16
N HIS A 101 -4.63 -15.24 1.94
CA HIS A 101 -3.50 -14.50 2.53
C HIS A 101 -3.89 -13.55 3.67
N SER A 102 -5.18 -13.28 3.86
CA SER A 102 -5.70 -12.44 4.95
C SER A 102 -5.87 -13.19 6.29
N ILE A 103 -5.82 -14.52 6.30
CA ILE A 103 -5.99 -15.36 7.51
C ILE A 103 -4.77 -16.26 7.68
N GLY A 104 -3.60 -15.66 7.92
CA GLY A 104 -2.38 -16.37 8.32
C GLY A 104 -1.95 -16.13 9.77
N GLY A 105 -2.80 -15.45 10.56
CA GLY A 105 -2.44 -14.97 11.89
C GLY A 105 -3.60 -15.00 12.87
N ALA A 106 -4.16 -16.19 13.12
CA ALA A 106 -4.84 -16.54 14.38
C ALA A 106 -5.22 -18.03 14.32
N GLY A 107 -4.74 -18.81 15.28
CA GLY A 107 -4.98 -20.25 15.33
C GLY A 107 -6.47 -20.59 15.38
N SER A 108 -6.87 -21.53 14.53
CA SER A 108 -8.02 -22.39 14.76
C SER A 108 -7.66 -23.77 14.23
N VAL A 109 -7.18 -24.64 15.12
CA VAL A 109 -7.06 -26.07 14.86
C VAL A 109 -8.47 -26.60 14.55
N ARG A 110 -8.73 -26.90 13.28
CA ARG A 110 -9.77 -27.86 12.91
C ARG A 110 -9.07 -28.99 12.19
N HIS A 111 -9.24 -30.20 12.71
CA HIS A 111 -8.71 -31.43 12.13
C HIS A 111 -9.14 -31.54 10.65
N ALA A 112 -8.17 -31.53 9.75
CA ALA A 112 -8.37 -31.98 8.37
C ALA A 112 -8.37 -33.52 8.35
N PRO A 113 -9.27 -34.17 7.62
CA PRO A 113 -9.19 -35.60 7.38
C PRO A 113 -8.01 -35.90 6.45
N SER A 114 -7.39 -37.05 6.70
CA SER A 114 -6.22 -37.57 6.03
C SER A 114 -6.44 -37.80 4.53
N SER A 115 -5.85 -36.96 3.71
CA SER A 115 -5.34 -37.35 2.40
C SER A 115 -4.18 -36.43 2.02
N THR A 116 -3.01 -37.02 1.78
CA THR A 116 -1.83 -36.35 1.24
C THR A 116 -2.08 -35.89 -0.20
N PRO A 117 -1.66 -34.67 -0.54
CA PRO A 117 -1.06 -34.42 -1.85
C PRO A 117 0.38 -33.95 -1.67
N THR A 118 1.30 -34.77 -2.16
CA THR A 118 2.65 -34.39 -2.56
C THR A 118 2.60 -33.24 -3.56
N GLU A 119 3.56 -32.31 -3.45
CA GLU A 119 3.82 -31.18 -4.36
C GLU A 119 2.94 -29.92 -4.23
N ALA A 120 2.97 -29.27 -3.05
CA ALA A 120 2.74 -27.83 -2.98
C ALA A 120 4.06 -27.09 -3.18
N LYS A 121 4.28 -26.56 -4.39
CA LYS A 121 5.44 -25.75 -4.76
C LYS A 121 5.36 -24.41 -3.99
N ASP A 122 6.25 -24.23 -3.01
CA ASP A 122 6.26 -23.08 -2.11
C ASP A 122 6.83 -21.84 -2.83
N TRP A 123 5.93 -21.03 -3.40
CA TRP A 123 6.21 -19.89 -4.28
C TRP A 123 6.78 -18.66 -3.54
N ARG A 124 6.71 -18.64 -2.20
CA ARG A 124 7.13 -17.49 -1.36
C ARG A 124 8.60 -17.08 -1.48
N PHE A 125 9.44 -17.90 -2.11
CA PHE A 125 10.89 -17.69 -2.23
C PHE A 125 11.42 -17.39 -3.63
N GLU A 126 10.56 -17.25 -4.66
CA GLU A 126 11.01 -16.83 -5.99
C GLU A 126 11.23 -15.31 -6.11
N ALA A 127 10.69 -14.50 -5.21
CA ALA A 127 10.86 -13.03 -5.23
C ALA A 127 12.29 -12.55 -4.87
N GLU A 128 13.09 -13.38 -4.19
CA GLU A 128 14.41 -12.98 -3.67
C GLU A 128 15.60 -13.37 -4.57
N ARG A 129 15.37 -14.20 -5.60
CA ARG A 129 16.40 -14.53 -6.59
C ARG A 129 16.05 -13.87 -7.90
N GLY A 130 16.73 -12.76 -8.22
CA GLY A 130 16.74 -12.20 -9.57
C GLY A 130 17.01 -13.31 -10.59
N GLY A 131 15.95 -13.75 -11.27
CA GLY A 131 15.96 -14.82 -12.26
C GLY A 131 15.38 -14.29 -13.56
N HIS A 132 16.24 -14.15 -14.56
CA HIS A 132 15.86 -13.81 -15.92
C HIS A 132 15.24 -15.00 -16.66
N LEU A 133 14.34 -14.65 -17.60
CA LEU A 133 13.86 -15.37 -18.78
C LEU A 133 12.67 -16.34 -18.62
N GLY A 134 11.51 -15.92 -19.16
CA GLY A 134 10.83 -16.79 -20.14
C GLY A 134 9.30 -16.86 -20.14
N GLU A 135 8.60 -16.44 -19.09
CA GLU A 135 7.13 -16.54 -19.06
C GLU A 135 6.53 -15.21 -18.61
N GLN A 136 5.75 -14.58 -19.49
CA GLN A 136 4.93 -13.43 -19.11
C GLN A 136 3.87 -13.91 -18.12
N ARG A 137 4.01 -13.51 -16.87
CA ARG A 137 3.04 -13.74 -15.80
C ARG A 137 2.12 -12.50 -15.75
N PRO A 138 0.79 -12.64 -15.80
CA PRO A 138 -0.09 -11.49 -15.84
C PRO A 138 -0.19 -10.83 -14.46
N GLY A 139 0.06 -9.52 -14.45
CA GLY A 139 -0.14 -8.62 -13.32
C GLY A 139 -1.56 -8.16 -13.12
N VAL A 140 -1.74 -7.14 -12.25
CA VAL A 140 -3.03 -6.50 -11.88
C VAL A 140 -4.04 -6.78 -12.96
N ASP A 141 -5.08 -7.54 -12.61
CA ASP A 141 -6.12 -7.96 -13.54
C ASP A 141 -6.31 -6.89 -14.61
N MET A 142 -6.09 -7.28 -15.87
CA MET A 142 -6.16 -6.41 -17.03
C MET A 142 -7.41 -5.52 -16.96
N LYS A 143 -8.51 -6.01 -16.35
CA LYS A 143 -9.74 -5.23 -16.09
C LYS A 143 -9.53 -4.01 -15.20
N TYR A 144 -8.84 -4.13 -14.05
CA TYR A 144 -8.65 -3.01 -13.12
C TYR A 144 -7.64 -2.01 -13.68
N ARG A 145 -6.58 -2.51 -14.35
CA ARG A 145 -5.61 -1.65 -15.04
C ARG A 145 -6.29 -0.80 -16.11
N GLN A 146 -7.17 -1.39 -16.90
CA GLN A 146 -7.96 -0.66 -17.92
C GLN A 146 -8.85 0.41 -17.30
N VAL A 147 -9.53 0.11 -16.18
CA VAL A 147 -10.33 1.10 -15.45
C VAL A 147 -9.45 2.28 -14.98
N LEU A 148 -8.31 1.99 -14.34
CA LEU A 148 -7.36 3.02 -13.89
C LEU A 148 -6.86 3.88 -15.05
N VAL A 149 -6.36 3.26 -16.12
CA VAL A 149 -5.87 3.94 -17.33
C VAL A 149 -6.95 4.84 -17.92
N LYS A 150 -8.17 4.33 -18.09
CA LYS A 150 -9.27 5.08 -18.70
C LYS A 150 -9.71 6.25 -17.85
N VAL A 151 -9.88 6.04 -16.54
CA VAL A 151 -10.27 7.14 -15.63
C VAL A 151 -9.15 8.17 -15.55
N PHE A 152 -7.90 7.76 -15.31
CA PHE A 152 -6.76 8.68 -15.24
C PHE A 152 -6.61 9.50 -16.52
N GLY A 153 -6.77 8.89 -17.70
CA GLY A 153 -6.72 9.58 -18.98
C GLY A 153 -7.84 10.62 -19.20
N SER A 154 -8.92 10.53 -18.44
CA SER A 154 -10.04 11.48 -18.51
C SER A 154 -9.91 12.68 -17.55
N LEU A 155 -8.94 12.63 -16.63
CA LEU A 155 -8.74 13.67 -15.62
C LEU A 155 -8.02 14.89 -16.20
N LYS A 156 -8.35 16.07 -15.67
CA LYS A 156 -7.61 17.31 -15.96
C LYS A 156 -6.26 17.34 -15.22
N GLN A 157 -6.22 16.70 -14.06
CA GLN A 157 -5.01 16.53 -13.27
C GLN A 157 -3.99 15.69 -14.04
N ARG A 158 -2.71 15.98 -13.80
CA ARG A 158 -1.66 15.00 -14.10
C ARG A 158 -1.69 13.90 -13.06
N VAL A 159 -1.32 12.69 -13.47
CA VAL A 159 -1.23 11.54 -12.56
C VAL A 159 0.20 11.03 -12.55
N LEU A 160 0.80 11.04 -11.38
CA LEU A 160 2.08 10.39 -11.14
C LEU A 160 1.80 9.00 -10.58
N TRP A 161 2.16 7.96 -11.32
CA TRP A 161 1.85 6.58 -10.99
C TRP A 161 3.13 5.81 -10.69
N LYS A 162 3.28 5.38 -9.42
CA LYS A 162 4.33 4.44 -9.05
C LYS A 162 4.06 3.07 -9.66
N TRP A 163 4.88 2.66 -10.62
CA TRP A 163 4.73 1.43 -11.39
C TRP A 163 6.08 0.74 -11.55
N ASP A 164 6.10 -0.59 -11.56
CA ASP A 164 7.33 -1.38 -11.51
C ASP A 164 8.00 -1.59 -12.87
N GLN A 165 7.25 -1.38 -13.96
CA GLN A 165 7.73 -1.44 -15.34
C GLN A 165 7.97 -0.04 -15.94
N GLU A 166 8.77 0.05 -16.99
CA GLU A 166 9.13 1.33 -17.63
C GLU A 166 8.06 1.82 -18.60
N ASP A 167 7.30 0.90 -19.19
CA ASP A 167 6.32 1.18 -20.22
C ASP A 167 4.94 0.60 -19.91
N MET A 168 3.93 1.23 -20.51
CA MET A 168 2.54 0.78 -20.51
C MET A 168 1.96 1.19 -21.87
N PRO A 169 1.60 0.24 -22.76
CA PRO A 169 1.27 0.56 -24.16
C PRO A 169 0.11 1.55 -24.36
N ASP A 170 -0.83 1.58 -23.42
CA ASP A 170 -2.03 2.41 -23.38
C ASP A 170 -1.93 3.56 -22.36
N LEU A 171 -0.71 3.99 -22.00
CA LEU A 171 -0.50 5.07 -21.03
C LEU A 171 -1.06 6.41 -21.56
N PRO A 172 -1.98 7.06 -20.83
CA PRO A 172 -2.51 8.35 -21.25
C PRO A 172 -1.46 9.48 -21.13
N PRO A 173 -1.55 10.54 -21.95
CA PRO A 173 -0.52 11.59 -22.01
C PRO A 173 -0.41 12.44 -20.73
N ASN A 174 -1.44 12.45 -19.87
CA ASN A 174 -1.41 13.13 -18.57
C ASN A 174 -0.90 12.23 -17.43
N VAL A 175 -0.54 10.98 -17.73
CA VAL A 175 -0.03 10.01 -16.75
C VAL A 175 1.47 9.81 -16.96
N ARG A 176 2.24 9.83 -15.87
CA ARG A 176 3.67 9.51 -15.88
C ARG A 176 3.96 8.38 -14.91
N LEU A 177 4.65 7.36 -15.40
CA LEU A 177 5.12 6.25 -14.59
C LEU A 177 6.43 6.59 -13.87
N GLY A 178 6.65 6.00 -12.70
CA GLY A 178 7.92 6.06 -12.00
C GLY A 178 8.16 4.86 -11.12
N LYS A 179 9.29 4.16 -11.31
CA LYS A 179 9.67 3.01 -10.49
C LYS A 179 10.07 3.39 -9.07
N TRP A 180 10.83 4.47 -8.97
CA TRP A 180 11.26 5.08 -7.73
C TRP A 180 10.88 6.55 -7.74
N LEU A 181 10.04 6.92 -6.78
CA LEU A 181 9.52 8.28 -6.66
C LEU A 181 9.76 8.77 -5.23
N PRO A 182 10.16 10.04 -5.04
CA PRO A 182 10.43 10.60 -3.72
C PRO A 182 9.11 10.89 -2.99
N GLN A 183 8.47 9.85 -2.45
CA GLN A 183 7.10 9.90 -1.91
C GLN A 183 6.88 11.01 -0.88
N GLN A 184 7.77 11.18 0.10
CA GLN A 184 7.69 12.26 1.10
C GLN A 184 7.70 13.65 0.46
N ASP A 185 8.50 13.84 -0.59
CA ASP A 185 8.65 15.12 -1.28
C ASP A 185 7.43 15.41 -2.16
N ILE A 186 6.89 14.37 -2.80
CA ILE A 186 5.63 14.43 -3.55
C ILE A 186 4.46 14.76 -2.63
N LEU A 187 4.37 14.09 -1.47
CA LEU A 187 3.29 14.28 -0.51
C LEU A 187 3.30 15.70 0.09
N GLY A 188 4.46 16.32 0.26
CA GLY A 188 4.54 17.71 0.71
C GLY A 188 4.49 18.76 -0.42
N HIS A 189 4.23 18.36 -1.67
CA HIS A 189 4.18 19.29 -2.79
C HIS A 189 2.87 20.08 -2.83
N ALA A 190 2.95 21.41 -2.98
CA ALA A 190 1.80 22.31 -2.86
C ALA A 190 0.69 22.09 -3.92
N SER A 191 1.03 21.52 -5.09
CA SER A 191 0.06 21.21 -6.15
C SER A 191 -0.52 19.80 -6.09
N LEU A 192 -0.12 18.97 -5.11
CA LEU A 192 -0.71 17.65 -4.93
C LEU A 192 -2.14 17.79 -4.39
N ARG A 193 -3.10 17.16 -5.06
CA ARG A 193 -4.52 17.23 -4.69
C ARG A 193 -5.04 15.97 -4.01
N LEU A 194 -4.49 14.82 -4.36
CA LEU A 194 -4.97 13.53 -3.89
C LEU A 194 -3.84 12.53 -3.85
N PHE A 195 -3.75 11.78 -2.74
CA PHE A 195 -2.92 10.59 -2.66
C PHE A 195 -3.80 9.34 -2.77
N MET A 196 -3.67 8.62 -3.89
CA MET A 196 -4.28 7.31 -4.06
C MET A 196 -3.32 6.23 -3.57
N THR A 197 -3.71 5.43 -2.58
CA THR A 197 -2.80 4.48 -1.93
C THR A 197 -3.45 3.16 -1.55
N HIS A 198 -2.66 2.10 -1.44
CA HIS A 198 -3.07 0.84 -0.82
C HIS A 198 -3.37 0.97 0.70
N GLY A 199 -2.97 2.06 1.35
CA GLY A 199 -3.28 2.26 2.78
C GLY A 199 -2.34 1.59 3.77
N GLY A 200 -1.07 1.39 3.38
CA GLY A 200 -0.03 1.00 4.33
C GLY A 200 0.10 2.00 5.50
N GLN A 201 0.47 1.49 6.68
CA GLN A 201 0.54 2.30 7.91
C GLN A 201 1.52 3.47 7.80
N LEU A 202 2.65 3.30 7.11
CA LEU A 202 3.60 4.40 6.89
C LEU A 202 3.00 5.45 5.95
N SER A 203 2.55 5.06 4.76
CA SER A 203 1.94 5.97 3.78
C SER A 203 0.77 6.78 4.33
N THR A 204 -0.05 6.19 5.20
CA THR A 204 -1.14 6.91 5.87
C THR A 204 -0.60 7.98 6.82
N MET A 205 0.40 7.67 7.64
CA MET A 205 1.06 8.66 8.50
C MET A 205 1.71 9.80 7.71
N GLU A 206 2.38 9.50 6.58
CA GLU A 206 2.97 10.53 5.73
C GLU A 206 1.91 11.46 5.12
N SER A 207 0.78 10.89 4.69
CA SER A 207 -0.35 11.67 4.18
C SER A 207 -0.95 12.57 5.25
N THR A 208 -1.14 12.05 6.48
CA THR A 208 -1.60 12.84 7.62
C THR A 208 -0.60 13.95 7.97
N TYR A 209 0.71 13.65 7.96
CA TYR A 209 1.77 14.61 8.26
C TYR A 209 1.78 15.78 7.27
N HIS A 210 1.61 15.51 5.98
CA HIS A 210 1.56 16.55 4.93
C HIS A 210 0.16 17.14 4.69
N GLY A 211 -0.86 16.65 5.40
CA GLY A 211 -2.23 17.15 5.29
C GLY A 211 -2.95 16.79 3.99
N ILE A 212 -2.55 15.72 3.31
CA ILE A 212 -3.10 15.32 2.02
C ILE A 212 -4.23 14.29 2.20
N PRO A 213 -5.39 14.46 1.53
CA PRO A 213 -6.47 13.48 1.59
C PRO A 213 -6.15 12.22 0.79
N VAL A 214 -6.77 11.11 1.19
CA VAL A 214 -6.50 9.78 0.60
C VAL A 214 -7.72 9.18 -0.08
N LEU A 215 -7.49 8.56 -1.24
CA LEU A 215 -8.39 7.54 -1.79
C LEU A 215 -7.71 6.17 -1.70
N GLY A 216 -8.26 5.32 -0.86
CA GLY A 216 -7.71 4.02 -0.49
C GLY A 216 -8.15 2.90 -1.42
N LEU A 217 -7.19 2.09 -1.89
CA LEU A 217 -7.41 0.84 -2.62
C LEU A 217 -6.69 -0.33 -1.92
N PRO A 218 -7.17 -0.78 -0.74
CA PRO A 218 -6.46 -1.76 0.09
C PRO A 218 -6.28 -3.09 -0.63
N VAL A 219 -5.08 -3.68 -0.51
CA VAL A 219 -4.72 -4.92 -1.20
C VAL A 219 -4.73 -6.10 -0.25
N MET A 220 -4.06 -5.99 0.91
CA MET A 220 -3.89 -7.12 1.84
C MET A 220 -3.68 -6.67 3.29
N GLY A 221 -3.93 -7.58 4.24
CA GLY A 221 -3.59 -7.40 5.64
C GLY A 221 -4.27 -6.19 6.30
N ASP A 222 -3.51 -5.49 7.12
CA ASP A 222 -3.91 -4.35 7.95
C ASP A 222 -4.38 -3.13 7.12
N GLN A 223 -3.99 -3.05 5.84
CA GLN A 223 -4.40 -1.99 4.90
C GLN A 223 -5.91 -1.76 4.87
N HIS A 224 -6.71 -2.83 4.94
CA HIS A 224 -8.17 -2.72 4.97
C HIS A 224 -8.64 -1.97 6.21
N THR A 225 -8.07 -2.29 7.37
CA THR A 225 -8.41 -1.64 8.64
C THR A 225 -7.93 -0.19 8.65
N ASN A 226 -6.73 0.07 8.12
CA ASN A 226 -6.19 1.42 7.97
C ASN A 226 -7.12 2.28 7.10
N MET A 227 -7.58 1.79 5.94
CA MET A 227 -8.47 2.56 5.06
C MET A 227 -9.89 2.75 5.60
N VAL A 228 -10.40 1.79 6.38
CA VAL A 228 -11.65 2.00 7.13
C VAL A 228 -11.48 3.10 8.17
N GLN A 229 -10.32 3.17 8.83
CA GLN A 229 -10.01 4.26 9.77
C GLN A 229 -10.00 5.62 9.07
N VAL A 230 -9.29 5.73 7.94
CA VAL A 230 -9.23 6.95 7.12
C VAL A 230 -10.62 7.46 6.75
N ALA A 231 -11.49 6.57 6.27
CA ALA A 231 -12.86 6.92 5.91
C ALA A 231 -13.68 7.35 7.13
N ARG A 232 -13.55 6.65 8.26
CA ARG A 232 -14.26 6.97 9.51
C ARG A 232 -13.85 8.33 10.08
N GLU A 233 -12.57 8.68 9.99
CA GLU A 233 -12.03 9.96 10.47
C GLU A 233 -12.32 11.12 9.50
N GLY A 234 -12.87 10.83 8.31
CA GLY A 234 -13.33 11.85 7.38
C GLY A 234 -12.22 12.52 6.57
N TRP A 235 -11.02 11.92 6.51
CA TRP A 235 -9.92 12.48 5.72
C TRP A 235 -9.60 11.74 4.43
N GLY A 236 -10.43 10.79 4.06
CA GLY A 236 -10.36 10.09 2.79
C GLY A 236 -11.53 9.15 2.56
N LYS A 237 -11.44 8.35 1.50
CA LYS A 237 -12.43 7.30 1.18
C LYS A 237 -11.72 5.99 0.86
N VAL A 238 -12.47 4.89 0.87
CA VAL A 238 -11.99 3.56 0.50
C VAL A 238 -12.83 2.99 -0.64
N ILE A 239 -12.16 2.43 -1.65
CA ILE A 239 -12.76 1.63 -2.71
C ILE A 239 -12.13 0.25 -2.63
N PHE A 240 -12.96 -0.78 -2.41
CA PHE A 240 -12.50 -2.15 -2.50
C PHE A 240 -12.44 -2.59 -3.96
N TRP A 241 -11.44 -3.41 -4.31
CA TRP A 241 -11.15 -3.75 -5.70
C TRP A 241 -12.30 -4.50 -6.39
N ASP A 242 -13.07 -5.29 -5.66
CA ASP A 242 -14.28 -5.96 -6.15
C ASP A 242 -15.41 -4.99 -6.54
N GLN A 243 -15.35 -3.75 -6.06
CA GLN A 243 -16.30 -2.68 -6.37
C GLN A 243 -15.74 -1.69 -7.41
N LEU A 244 -14.48 -1.86 -7.84
CA LEU A 244 -13.81 -0.91 -8.72
C LEU A 244 -14.42 -0.94 -10.12
N SER A 245 -15.12 0.14 -10.46
CA SER A 245 -15.57 0.45 -11.82
C SER A 245 -15.11 1.86 -12.21
N GLU A 246 -15.27 2.23 -13.48
CA GLU A 246 -14.96 3.58 -13.94
C GLU A 246 -15.78 4.64 -13.20
N GLU A 247 -17.08 4.37 -13.00
CA GLU A 247 -18.00 5.26 -12.30
C GLU A 247 -17.61 5.42 -10.83
N VAL A 248 -17.35 4.30 -10.14
CA VAL A 248 -16.99 4.30 -8.72
C VAL A 248 -15.65 5.01 -8.50
N LEU A 249 -14.66 4.78 -9.37
CA LEU A 249 -13.37 5.43 -9.27
C LEU A 249 -13.46 6.94 -9.57
N THR A 250 -14.19 7.32 -10.61
CA THR A 250 -14.37 8.73 -11.00
C THR A 250 -15.06 9.50 -9.87
N GLU A 251 -16.14 8.95 -9.31
CA GLU A 251 -16.86 9.56 -8.20
C GLU A 251 -16.00 9.58 -6.92
N GLY A 252 -15.25 8.51 -6.65
CA GLY A 252 -14.31 8.45 -5.53
C GLY A 252 -13.24 9.54 -5.59
N ILE A 253 -12.60 9.71 -6.75
CA ILE A 253 -11.59 10.75 -6.98
C ILE A 253 -12.22 12.14 -6.83
N ARG A 254 -13.33 12.38 -7.52
CA ARG A 254 -14.02 13.67 -7.48
C ARG A 254 -14.42 14.04 -6.06
N SER A 255 -15.09 13.13 -5.38
CA SER A 255 -15.65 13.41 -4.07
C SER A 255 -14.61 13.65 -2.99
N VAL A 256 -13.38 13.12 -3.12
CA VAL A 256 -12.28 13.44 -2.19
C VAL A 256 -11.63 14.79 -2.52
N MET A 257 -11.54 15.16 -3.80
CA MET A 257 -10.96 16.45 -4.22
C MET A 257 -11.92 17.64 -4.07
N ASP A 258 -13.23 17.41 -4.21
CA ASP A 258 -14.28 18.44 -4.10
C ASP A 258 -14.68 18.71 -2.64
N ASP A 259 -14.27 17.87 -1.68
CA ASP A 259 -14.54 18.04 -0.24
C ASP A 259 -13.70 19.22 0.30
N GLN A 260 -14.20 20.44 0.09
CA GLN A 260 -13.66 21.67 0.65
C GLN A 260 -13.73 21.59 2.17
N ARG A 261 -12.59 21.37 2.82
CA ARG A 261 -12.44 21.57 4.27
C ARG A 261 -12.28 23.04 4.62
#